data_AF-A0A1B6GG19-F1
#
_entry.id   AF-A0A1B6GG19-F1
#
_cell.length_a   1.000
_cell.length_b   1.000
_cell.length_c   1.000
_cell.angle_alpha   90.00
_cell.angle_beta   90.00
_cell.angle_gamma   90.00
#
_symmetry.space_group_name_H-M   'P 1'
#
loop_
_entity.id
_entity.type
_entity.pdbx_description
1 polymer ?
#
loop_
_entity_poly.entity_id
_entity_poly.type
_entity_poly.pdbx_seq_one_letter_code
_entity_poly.pdbx_strand_id
1 'polypeptide(L)'
;DEVSLMHFLPSITNTLSLRVNDYDDLVEVAAVGHREKKNLTKKAVQSVNKRKVNQFLRRKGKAYIGYKRSREGKVSFVAKGERRMGETCMSNSCARSRLRSCDIITEEQRRELFIDYWENLNWSEKKEYVVNMVIKTEVNRRTSEKRELSRRGGTLKYHFVIDGEKVQVCKKMFLNTLAIKEATVTYWLSKYGTGQQKMT
;
A
#
# COMPACT_ATOMS: atom_id res chain seq x y z
N ASP A 1 14.80 -44.33 -23.49
CA ASP A 1 15.64 -44.70 -22.33
C ASP A 1 16.76 -43.67 -22.26
N GLU A 2 16.98 -42.84 -21.26
CA GLU A 2 16.56 -42.76 -19.86
C GLU A 2 16.53 -41.28 -19.43
N VAL A 3 15.79 -41.03 -18.35
CA VAL A 3 15.55 -39.77 -17.64
C VAL A 3 16.81 -39.30 -16.90
N SER A 4 17.10 -37.98 -16.83
CA SER A 4 17.24 -37.22 -15.57
C SER A 4 17.88 -35.83 -15.77
N LEU A 5 17.06 -34.79 -15.60
CA LEU A 5 17.44 -33.48 -15.11
C LEU A 5 18.14 -33.63 -13.75
N MET A 6 19.25 -32.91 -13.51
CA MET A 6 19.40 -32.07 -12.31
C MET A 6 20.55 -31.08 -12.50
N HIS A 7 20.17 -29.81 -12.44
CA HIS A 7 21.03 -28.65 -12.33
C HIS A 7 21.82 -28.70 -11.01
N PHE A 8 23.15 -28.61 -11.10
CA PHE A 8 23.99 -28.25 -9.97
C PHE A 8 23.84 -26.75 -9.70
N LEU A 9 23.01 -26.38 -8.73
CA LEU A 9 23.11 -25.09 -8.05
C LEU A 9 23.97 -25.27 -6.79
N PRO A 10 24.96 -24.40 -6.53
CA PRO A 10 25.66 -24.41 -5.25
C PRO A 10 24.71 -23.97 -4.14
N SER A 11 24.53 -24.88 -3.19
CA SER A 11 23.98 -24.64 -1.86
C SER A 11 24.73 -23.50 -1.19
N ILE A 12 24.04 -22.38 -0.98
CA ILE A 12 24.47 -21.36 -0.02
C ILE A 12 23.48 -21.43 1.14
N THR A 13 23.65 -22.45 1.97
CA THR A 13 23.09 -22.43 3.32
C THR A 13 23.81 -21.35 4.13
N ASN A 14 22.99 -20.50 4.74
CA ASN A 14 23.24 -19.89 6.04
C ASN A 14 24.34 -18.81 6.10
N THR A 15 23.92 -17.56 5.85
CA THR A 15 24.39 -16.42 6.64
C THR A 15 23.18 -15.66 7.18
N LEU A 16 22.79 -16.05 8.39
CA LEU A 16 22.14 -15.26 9.43
C LEU A 16 22.05 -13.75 9.13
N SER A 17 20.97 -13.32 8.47
CA SER A 17 20.51 -11.94 8.44
C SER A 17 19.40 -11.76 9.47
N LEU A 18 19.74 -11.94 10.74
CA LEU A 18 18.95 -11.40 11.86
C LEU A 18 19.12 -9.88 11.87
N ARG A 19 18.36 -9.20 11.02
CA ARG A 19 18.05 -7.76 11.14
C ARG A 19 16.59 -7.52 10.79
N VAL A 20 15.70 -8.25 11.46
CA VAL A 20 14.39 -7.69 11.79
C VAL A 20 14.64 -6.91 13.07
N ASN A 21 14.55 -5.58 13.01
CA ASN A 21 14.99 -4.71 14.09
C ASN A 21 14.27 -5.05 15.39
N ASP A 22 15.01 -5.44 16.43
CA ASP A 22 14.51 -5.66 17.81
C ASP A 22 13.57 -4.53 18.30
N TYR A 23 13.73 -3.32 17.76
CA TYR A 23 12.87 -2.18 18.06
C TYR A 23 11.46 -2.28 17.45
N ASP A 24 11.34 -2.75 16.21
CA ASP A 24 10.04 -2.96 15.57
C ASP A 24 9.28 -4.09 16.30
N ASP A 25 9.98 -5.15 16.71
CA ASP A 25 9.43 -6.21 17.55
C ASP A 25 9.00 -5.69 18.92
N LEU A 26 9.79 -4.82 19.58
CA LEU A 26 9.40 -4.19 20.85
C LEU A 26 8.18 -3.28 20.71
N VAL A 27 8.05 -2.57 19.58
CA VAL A 27 6.86 -1.75 19.30
C VAL A 27 5.67 -2.61 18.94
N GLU A 28 5.86 -3.73 18.25
CA GLU A 28 4.83 -4.72 17.96
C GLU A 28 4.31 -5.37 19.25
N VAL A 29 5.21 -5.78 20.15
CA VAL A 29 4.86 -6.26 21.51
C VAL A 29 4.12 -5.19 22.32
N ALA A 30 4.51 -3.92 22.22
CA ALA A 30 3.80 -2.83 22.89
C ALA A 30 2.43 -2.48 22.23
N ALA A 31 2.26 -2.82 20.96
CA ALA A 31 1.06 -2.56 20.16
C ALA A 31 0.02 -3.69 20.23
N VAL A 32 0.48 -4.94 20.27
CA VAL A 32 -0.33 -6.15 20.40
C VAL A 32 -0.55 -6.40 21.88
N GLY A 33 -1.59 -5.78 22.44
CA GLY A 33 -2.02 -6.04 23.81
C GLY A 33 -2.55 -7.46 23.95
N HIS A 34 -1.69 -8.47 24.07
CA HIS A 34 -2.08 -9.83 24.44
C HIS A 34 -1.26 -10.39 25.61
N ARG A 35 -2.06 -10.86 26.56
CA ARG A 35 -1.88 -11.54 27.83
C ARG A 35 -0.89 -12.73 27.86
N GLU A 36 0.39 -12.52 27.60
CA GLU A 36 1.45 -13.42 28.09
C GLU A 36 2.47 -12.68 28.95
N LYS A 37 2.53 -13.09 30.22
CA LYS A 37 3.42 -12.55 31.24
C LYS A 37 4.86 -13.00 30.95
N LYS A 38 5.52 -12.40 29.95
CA LYS A 38 6.99 -12.33 29.97
C LYS A 38 7.36 -11.08 30.77
N ASN A 39 8.17 -11.27 31.81
CA ASN A 39 8.55 -10.27 32.80
C ASN A 39 9.36 -9.10 32.20
N LEU A 40 8.73 -8.25 31.39
CA LEU A 40 9.26 -6.93 31.07
C LEU A 40 9.14 -6.08 32.33
N THR A 41 10.28 -5.67 32.87
CA THR A 41 10.35 -4.86 34.09
C THR A 41 9.46 -3.62 33.96
N LYS A 42 8.76 -3.24 35.04
CA LYS A 42 7.85 -2.08 35.08
C LYS A 42 8.49 -0.77 34.53
N LYS A 43 9.83 -0.67 34.52
CA LYS A 43 10.60 0.44 33.93
C LYS A 43 10.66 0.42 32.40
N ALA A 44 10.67 -0.74 31.74
CA ALA A 44 10.69 -0.85 30.28
C ALA A 44 9.35 -0.45 29.64
N VAL A 45 8.23 -0.72 30.33
CA VAL A 45 6.87 -0.37 29.89
C VAL A 45 6.58 1.14 30.03
N GLN A 46 7.29 1.85 30.92
CA GLN A 46 7.06 3.27 31.22
C GLN A 46 7.57 4.27 30.17
N SER A 47 8.43 3.89 29.22
CA SER A 47 9.04 4.82 28.25
C SER A 47 8.61 4.61 26.80
N VAL A 48 7.55 3.84 26.56
CA VAL A 48 7.08 3.60 25.20
C VAL A 48 6.61 4.91 24.58
N ASN A 49 7.38 5.38 23.60
CA ASN A 49 7.10 6.61 22.88
C ASN A 49 5.80 6.42 22.05
N LYS A 50 4.68 6.92 22.59
CA LYS A 50 3.35 6.85 21.96
C LYS A 50 3.34 7.30 20.50
N ARG A 51 4.20 8.25 20.12
CA ARG A 51 4.35 8.69 18.72
C ARG A 51 4.92 7.57 17.84
N LYS A 52 5.97 6.89 18.29
CA LYS A 52 6.58 5.79 17.55
C LYS A 52 5.64 4.58 17.45
N VAL A 53 4.91 4.25 18.52
CA VAL A 53 3.85 3.23 18.49
C VAL A 53 2.77 3.57 17.47
N ASN A 54 2.22 4.78 17.52
CA ASN A 54 1.20 5.20 16.56
C ASN A 54 1.74 5.26 15.12
N GLN A 55 3.02 5.58 14.92
CA GLN A 55 3.67 5.53 13.61
C GLN A 55 3.74 4.09 13.10
N PHE A 56 4.14 3.13 13.95
CA PHE A 56 4.19 1.72 13.62
C PHE A 56 2.79 1.15 13.32
N LEU A 57 1.82 1.37 14.21
CA LEU A 57 0.43 0.93 14.01
C LEU A 57 -0.15 1.48 12.71
N ARG A 58 0.06 2.77 12.44
CA ARG A 58 -0.35 3.40 11.18
C ARG A 58 0.35 2.78 9.99
N ARG A 59 1.65 2.48 10.09
CA ARG A 59 2.42 1.81 9.03
C ARG A 59 1.83 0.44 8.74
N LYS A 60 1.54 -0.37 9.75
CA LYS A 60 0.95 -1.71 9.63
C LYS A 60 -0.55 -1.71 9.30
N GLY A 61 -1.15 -0.52 9.15
CA GLY A 61 -2.58 -0.38 8.89
C GLY A 61 -3.47 -0.80 10.06
N LYS A 62 -2.93 -0.96 11.27
CA LYS A 62 -3.70 -1.33 12.47
C LYS A 62 -4.36 -0.11 13.09
N ALA A 63 -5.32 -0.33 13.99
CA ALA A 63 -5.99 0.74 14.70
C ALA A 63 -4.99 1.55 15.56
N TYR A 64 -5.15 2.87 15.63
CA TYR A 64 -4.26 3.75 16.40
C TYR A 64 -4.97 5.02 16.87
N ILE A 65 -4.37 5.74 17.81
CA ILE A 65 -4.88 7.03 18.29
C ILE A 65 -4.14 8.16 17.57
N GLY A 66 -4.85 8.87 16.68
CA GLY A 66 -4.36 10.08 16.05
C GLY A 66 -4.74 11.33 16.84
N TYR A 67 -4.39 12.49 16.31
CA TYR A 67 -4.88 13.77 16.80
C TYR A 67 -5.35 14.65 15.64
N LYS A 68 -6.26 15.58 15.93
CA LYS A 68 -6.68 16.66 15.04
C LYS A 68 -6.49 17.99 15.75
N ARG A 69 -6.23 19.04 14.98
CA ARG A 69 -6.25 20.43 15.47
C ARG A 69 -7.50 21.11 14.93
N SER A 70 -8.25 21.75 15.82
CA SER A 70 -9.36 22.63 15.42
C SER A 70 -8.83 23.92 14.82
N ARG A 71 -9.72 24.75 14.25
CA ARG A 71 -9.34 26.08 13.73
C ARG A 71 -8.82 27.00 14.84
N GLU A 72 -9.32 26.82 16.05
CA GLU A 72 -8.95 27.52 17.28
C GLU A 72 -7.67 26.95 17.93
N GLY A 73 -6.98 26.02 17.25
CA GLY A 73 -5.72 25.43 17.73
C GLY A 73 -5.86 24.31 18.77
N LYS A 74 -7.09 23.98 19.21
CA LYS A 74 -7.33 22.93 20.20
C LYS A 74 -7.01 21.55 19.62
N VAL A 75 -6.23 20.76 20.36
CA VAL A 75 -5.88 19.39 19.97
C VAL A 75 -6.89 18.41 20.55
N SER A 76 -7.47 17.54 19.72
CA SER A 76 -8.30 16.42 20.15
C SER A 76 -7.72 15.10 19.67
N PHE A 77 -7.76 14.09 20.54
CA PHE A 77 -7.39 12.72 20.18
C PHE A 77 -8.55 12.05 19.43
N VAL A 78 -8.21 11.30 18.39
CA VAL A 78 -9.19 10.67 17.51
C VAL A 78 -8.78 9.23 17.23
N ALA A 79 -9.64 8.29 17.58
CA ALA A 79 -9.47 6.89 17.21
C ALA A 79 -9.48 6.73 15.68
N LYS A 80 -8.51 5.97 15.17
CA LYS A 80 -8.41 5.58 13.77
C LYS A 80 -8.53 4.07 13.74
N GLY A 81 -9.57 3.57 13.08
CA GLY A 81 -9.76 2.13 12.88
C GLY A 81 -8.65 1.54 12.01
N GLU A 82 -8.50 0.23 12.09
CA GLU A 82 -7.64 -0.53 11.20
C GLU A 82 -8.10 -0.43 9.74
N ARG A 83 -7.16 -0.67 8.83
CA ARG A 83 -7.39 -0.75 7.40
C ARG A 83 -8.12 -2.05 7.12
N ARG A 84 -9.16 -1.97 6.32
CA ARG A 84 -9.91 -3.12 5.82
C ARG A 84 -10.05 -2.97 4.32
N MET A 85 -9.84 -4.07 3.63
CA MET A 85 -10.11 -4.14 2.20
C MET A 85 -11.57 -3.77 1.93
N GLY A 86 -11.81 -2.92 0.94
CA GLY A 86 -13.15 -2.58 0.48
C GLY A 86 -13.69 -3.61 -0.51
N GLU A 87 -14.95 -3.41 -0.91
CA GLU A 87 -15.61 -4.25 -1.91
C GLU A 87 -14.86 -4.31 -3.25
N THR A 88 -14.98 -5.44 -3.94
CA THR A 88 -14.53 -5.58 -5.32
C THR A 88 -15.30 -4.66 -6.27
N CYS A 89 -14.70 -4.37 -7.42
CA CYS A 89 -15.40 -3.65 -8.46
C CYS A 89 -16.27 -4.61 -9.27
N MET A 90 -17.58 -4.54 -9.07
CA MET A 90 -18.58 -5.32 -9.83
C MET A 90 -19.26 -4.50 -10.94
N SER A 91 -18.62 -3.46 -11.47
CA SER A 91 -19.29 -2.62 -12.48
C SER A 91 -19.34 -3.33 -13.83
N ASN A 92 -20.51 -3.34 -14.47
CA ASN A 92 -20.70 -3.92 -15.82
C ASN A 92 -19.69 -3.38 -16.84
N SER A 93 -19.28 -2.11 -16.69
CA SER A 93 -18.25 -1.50 -17.54
C SER A 93 -16.86 -2.11 -17.39
N CYS A 94 -16.51 -2.61 -16.21
CA CYS A 94 -15.25 -3.33 -16.00
C CYS A 94 -15.38 -4.79 -16.41
N ALA A 95 -16.51 -5.44 -16.10
CA ALA A 95 -16.79 -6.82 -16.52
C ALA A 95 -16.79 -7.02 -18.04
N ARG A 96 -17.13 -5.97 -18.81
CA ARG A 96 -17.08 -6.00 -20.29
C ARG A 96 -15.78 -5.43 -20.86
N SER A 97 -14.83 -5.03 -20.01
CA SER A 97 -13.62 -4.34 -20.46
C SER A 97 -12.55 -5.34 -20.88
N ARG A 98 -12.05 -5.24 -22.12
CA ARG A 98 -10.83 -5.95 -22.52
C ARG A 98 -9.55 -5.30 -22.00
N LEU A 99 -9.66 -4.08 -21.45
CA LEU A 99 -8.52 -3.30 -20.97
C LEU A 99 -8.31 -3.44 -19.46
N ARG A 100 -9.38 -3.68 -18.69
CA ARG A 100 -9.32 -3.74 -17.23
C ARG A 100 -9.67 -5.13 -16.76
N SER A 101 -8.85 -5.65 -15.86
CA SER A 101 -8.93 -7.00 -15.31
C SER A 101 -9.67 -7.06 -13.97
N CYS A 102 -10.64 -6.18 -13.73
CA CYS A 102 -11.30 -6.13 -12.40
C CYS A 102 -12.13 -7.38 -12.09
N ASP A 103 -12.67 -8.02 -13.12
CA ASP A 103 -13.54 -9.19 -13.05
C ASP A 103 -12.78 -10.50 -12.90
N ILE A 104 -11.50 -10.53 -13.32
CA ILE A 104 -10.67 -11.74 -13.25
C ILE A 104 -9.83 -11.83 -11.97
N ILE A 105 -9.56 -10.69 -11.30
CA ILE A 105 -8.79 -10.69 -10.05
C ILE A 105 -9.66 -11.25 -8.93
N THR A 106 -9.23 -12.35 -8.34
CA THR A 106 -9.95 -13.05 -7.26
C THR A 106 -9.86 -12.30 -5.93
N GLU A 107 -10.80 -12.55 -5.01
CA GLU A 107 -10.73 -11.99 -3.66
C GLU A 107 -9.46 -12.41 -2.90
N GLU A 108 -8.92 -13.60 -3.18
CA GLU A 108 -7.71 -14.08 -2.52
C GLU A 108 -6.46 -13.31 -3.00
N GLN A 109 -6.31 -13.11 -4.32
CA GLN A 109 -5.25 -12.26 -4.87
C GLN A 109 -5.35 -10.82 -4.32
N ARG A 110 -6.57 -10.29 -4.14
CA ARG A 110 -6.76 -8.98 -3.51
C ARG A 110 -6.32 -8.98 -2.04
N ARG A 111 -6.58 -10.06 -1.32
CA ARG A 111 -6.14 -10.25 0.08
C ARG A 111 -4.63 -10.31 0.18
N GLU A 112 -3.96 -11.06 -0.68
CA GLU A 112 -2.50 -11.13 -0.76
C GLU A 112 -1.90 -9.74 -1.01
N LEU A 113 -2.38 -9.02 -2.03
CA LEU A 113 -1.99 -7.64 -2.31
C LEU A 113 -2.17 -6.72 -1.09
N PHE A 114 -3.28 -6.88 -0.35
CA PHE A 114 -3.55 -6.08 0.84
C PHE A 114 -2.57 -6.40 1.98
N ILE A 115 -2.32 -7.68 2.24
CA ILE A 115 -1.39 -8.14 3.28
C ILE A 115 0.02 -7.69 2.95
N ASP A 116 0.50 -7.97 1.75
CA ASP A 116 1.82 -7.55 1.30
C ASP A 116 1.98 -6.04 1.43
N TYR A 117 1.00 -5.30 0.93
CA TYR A 117 1.05 -3.85 1.03
C TYR A 117 1.10 -3.39 2.48
N TRP A 118 0.26 -3.85 3.41
CA TRP A 118 0.22 -3.29 4.76
C TRP A 118 1.25 -3.87 5.73
N GLU A 119 1.52 -5.17 5.65
CA GLU A 119 2.33 -5.90 6.63
C GLU A 119 3.79 -6.00 6.19
N ASN A 120 4.06 -6.16 4.90
CA ASN A 120 5.42 -6.41 4.38
C ASN A 120 6.13 -5.12 3.94
N LEU A 121 5.40 -4.12 3.44
CA LEU A 121 6.03 -2.86 3.01
C LEU A 121 6.20 -1.83 4.15
N ASN A 122 7.34 -1.15 4.16
CA ASN A 122 7.57 0.06 4.94
C ASN A 122 6.92 1.30 4.29
N TRP A 123 6.99 2.45 4.95
CA TRP A 123 6.30 3.66 4.47
C TRP A 123 6.87 4.23 3.16
N SER A 124 8.19 4.08 2.94
CA SER A 124 8.82 4.51 1.70
C SER A 124 8.45 3.58 0.55
N GLU A 125 8.50 2.28 0.78
CA GLU A 125 8.11 1.24 -0.19
C GLU A 125 6.64 1.35 -0.58
N LYS A 126 5.73 1.61 0.37
CA LYS A 126 4.31 1.88 0.07
C LYS A 126 4.09 3.02 -0.93
N LYS A 127 4.84 4.09 -0.74
CA LYS A 127 4.81 5.26 -1.63
C LYS A 127 5.33 4.88 -3.01
N GLU A 128 6.47 4.21 -3.07
CA GLU A 128 7.07 3.75 -4.34
C GLU A 128 6.15 2.78 -5.08
N TYR A 129 5.56 1.81 -4.37
CA TYR A 129 4.58 0.88 -4.90
C TYR A 129 3.44 1.62 -5.61
N VAL A 130 2.82 2.60 -4.94
CA VAL A 130 1.72 3.38 -5.55
C VAL A 130 2.19 4.21 -6.75
N VAL A 131 3.36 4.84 -6.68
CA VAL A 131 3.91 5.61 -7.80
C VAL A 131 4.18 4.71 -9.02
N ASN A 132 4.69 3.50 -8.80
CA ASN A 132 4.99 2.54 -9.87
C ASN A 132 3.73 1.89 -10.45
N MET A 133 2.67 1.75 -9.65
CA MET A 133 1.40 1.15 -10.07
C MET A 133 0.42 2.13 -10.72
N VAL A 134 0.64 3.44 -10.61
CA VAL A 134 -0.25 4.45 -11.19
C VAL A 134 0.46 5.25 -12.28
N ILE A 135 0.03 5.03 -13.52
CA ILE A 135 0.58 5.71 -14.70
C ILE A 135 -0.30 6.91 -15.04
N LYS A 136 0.31 8.09 -15.15
CA LYS A 136 -0.37 9.30 -15.64
C LYS A 136 -0.22 9.38 -17.16
N THR A 137 -1.33 9.26 -17.88
CA THR A 137 -1.36 9.46 -19.33
C THR A 137 -1.83 10.87 -19.65
N GLU A 138 -1.13 11.52 -20.59
CA GLU A 138 -1.52 12.82 -21.13
C GLU A 138 -2.84 12.72 -21.91
N VAL A 139 -3.51 13.86 -22.05
CA VAL A 139 -4.77 13.94 -22.80
C VAL A 139 -4.44 14.03 -24.29
N ASN A 140 -4.46 12.90 -24.99
CA ASN A 140 -4.09 12.80 -26.42
C ASN A 140 -5.02 13.58 -27.38
N ARG A 141 -6.27 13.86 -26.99
CA ARG A 141 -7.22 14.63 -27.82
C ARG A 141 -8.05 15.54 -26.93
N ARG A 142 -7.95 16.86 -27.13
CA ARG A 142 -8.76 17.87 -26.43
C ARG A 142 -9.78 18.42 -27.42
N THR A 143 -11.06 18.16 -27.18
CA THR A 143 -12.17 18.52 -28.08
C THR A 143 -12.56 20.00 -28.00
N SER A 144 -12.04 20.77 -27.02
CA SER A 144 -12.38 22.17 -26.81
C SER A 144 -11.33 23.13 -27.35
N GLU A 145 -11.73 24.10 -28.18
CA GLU A 145 -10.88 25.18 -28.72
C GLU A 145 -10.27 26.08 -27.63
N LYS A 146 -10.86 26.12 -26.43
CA LYS A 146 -10.38 26.91 -25.29
C LYS A 146 -9.29 26.16 -24.51
N ARG A 147 -8.04 26.31 -24.98
CA ARG A 147 -6.81 25.66 -24.46
C ARG A 147 -6.59 25.81 -22.95
N GLU A 148 -7.05 26.89 -22.34
CA GLU A 148 -6.63 27.32 -20.99
C GLU A 148 -7.59 26.93 -19.85
N LEU A 149 -8.78 26.38 -20.14
CA LEU A 149 -9.82 26.20 -19.11
C LEU A 149 -9.92 24.78 -18.52
N SER A 150 -9.24 23.79 -19.10
CA SER A 150 -9.30 22.43 -18.57
C SER A 150 -8.38 22.27 -17.36
N ARG A 151 -8.97 22.23 -16.16
CA ARG A 151 -8.27 21.89 -14.90
C ARG A 151 -7.70 20.46 -14.89
N ARG A 152 -8.08 19.58 -15.83
CA ARG A 152 -7.69 18.17 -15.85
C ARG A 152 -6.42 17.97 -16.69
N GLY A 153 -5.26 17.95 -16.04
CA GLY A 153 -3.96 17.78 -16.69
C GLY A 153 -3.59 16.35 -17.14
N GLY A 154 -4.50 15.37 -17.04
CA GLY A 154 -4.23 13.98 -17.43
C GLY A 154 -5.24 12.97 -16.88
N THR A 155 -5.09 11.71 -17.31
CA THR A 155 -5.85 10.56 -16.78
C THR A 155 -4.89 9.62 -16.04
N LEU A 156 -5.32 9.13 -14.86
CA LEU A 156 -4.57 8.12 -14.11
C LEU A 156 -5.07 6.72 -14.46
N LYS A 157 -4.14 5.84 -14.82
CA LYS A 157 -4.37 4.41 -15.02
C LYS A 157 -3.76 3.65 -13.84
N TYR A 158 -4.54 2.76 -13.24
CA TYR A 158 -4.17 2.03 -12.03
C TYR A 158 -3.88 0.59 -12.40
N HIS A 159 -2.88 -0.02 -11.76
CA HIS A 159 -2.44 -1.37 -12.07
C HIS A 159 -2.16 -2.17 -10.80
N PHE A 160 -2.19 -3.49 -10.92
CA PHE A 160 -1.59 -4.42 -9.97
C PHE A 160 -0.62 -5.33 -10.71
N VAL A 161 0.29 -5.94 -9.96
CA VAL A 161 1.07 -7.08 -10.46
C VAL A 161 0.40 -8.33 -9.91
N ILE A 162 -0.11 -9.19 -10.79
CA ILE A 162 -0.77 -10.45 -10.47
C ILE A 162 -0.04 -11.52 -11.27
N ASP A 163 0.44 -12.57 -10.61
CA ASP A 163 1.17 -13.67 -11.25
C ASP A 163 2.35 -13.20 -12.13
N GLY A 164 3.03 -12.13 -11.69
CA GLY A 164 4.15 -11.51 -12.41
C GLY A 164 3.74 -10.53 -13.53
N GLU A 165 2.45 -10.43 -13.86
CA GLU A 165 1.94 -9.57 -14.92
C GLU A 165 1.31 -8.27 -14.40
N LYS A 166 1.65 -7.15 -15.06
CA LYS A 166 1.08 -5.84 -14.72
C LYS A 166 -0.29 -5.65 -15.38
N VAL A 167 -1.35 -5.92 -14.64
CA VAL A 167 -2.73 -5.82 -15.11
C VAL A 167 -3.37 -4.47 -14.75
N GLN A 168 -4.08 -3.85 -15.69
CA GLN A 168 -4.78 -2.59 -15.41
C GLN A 168 -6.10 -2.86 -14.68
N VAL A 169 -6.41 -2.06 -13.66
CA VAL A 169 -7.68 -2.08 -12.94
C VAL A 169 -8.35 -0.71 -12.95
N CYS A 170 -9.61 -0.67 -12.52
CA CYS A 170 -10.27 0.61 -12.29
C CYS A 170 -9.78 1.24 -10.97
N LYS A 171 -9.98 2.55 -10.84
CA LYS A 171 -9.64 3.30 -9.63
C LYS A 171 -10.32 2.73 -8.37
N LYS A 172 -11.62 2.36 -8.45
CA LYS A 172 -12.36 1.80 -7.31
C LYS A 172 -11.68 0.52 -6.81
N MET A 173 -11.38 -0.40 -7.72
CA MET A 173 -10.70 -1.66 -7.42
C MET A 173 -9.36 -1.42 -6.73
N PHE A 174 -8.53 -0.51 -7.26
CA PHE A 174 -7.22 -0.21 -6.69
C PHE A 174 -7.32 0.36 -5.27
N LEU A 175 -8.15 1.39 -5.08
CA LEU A 175 -8.31 2.06 -3.79
C LEU A 175 -8.93 1.15 -2.73
N ASN A 176 -9.92 0.34 -3.12
CA ASN A 176 -10.58 -0.59 -2.21
C ASN A 176 -9.66 -1.74 -1.82
N THR A 177 -8.91 -2.32 -2.76
CA THR A 177 -7.97 -3.40 -2.49
C THR A 177 -6.87 -2.96 -1.53
N LEU A 178 -6.28 -1.77 -1.71
CA LEU A 178 -5.24 -1.26 -0.80
C LEU A 178 -5.78 -0.51 0.42
N ALA A 179 -7.10 -0.27 0.51
CA ALA A 179 -7.74 0.55 1.55
C ALA A 179 -7.13 1.97 1.74
N ILE A 180 -6.73 2.60 0.64
CA ILE A 180 -6.16 3.96 0.62
C ILE A 180 -7.13 4.97 -0.01
N LYS A 181 -6.93 6.25 0.31
CA LYS A 181 -7.73 7.34 -0.27
C LYS A 181 -7.10 7.84 -1.55
N GLU A 182 -7.92 8.32 -2.49
CA GLU A 182 -7.43 9.00 -3.70
C GLU A 182 -6.46 10.14 -3.35
N ALA A 183 -6.77 10.95 -2.33
CA ALA A 183 -5.89 12.03 -1.90
C ALA A 183 -4.46 11.56 -1.56
N THR A 184 -4.31 10.34 -1.05
CA THR A 184 -2.99 9.73 -0.80
C THR A 184 -2.25 9.47 -2.11
N VAL A 185 -2.94 8.88 -3.09
CA VAL A 185 -2.37 8.61 -4.42
C VAL A 185 -1.98 9.92 -5.10
N THR A 186 -2.88 10.90 -5.15
CA THR A 186 -2.61 12.20 -5.79
C THR A 186 -1.45 12.92 -5.13
N TYR A 187 -1.37 12.93 -3.79
CA TYR A 187 -0.27 13.54 -3.05
C TYR A 187 1.07 12.86 -3.36
N TRP A 188 1.11 11.53 -3.41
CA TRP A 188 2.35 10.81 -3.72
C TRP A 188 2.78 11.01 -5.17
N LEU A 189 1.85 10.97 -6.13
CA LEU A 189 2.16 11.27 -7.52
C LEU A 189 2.63 12.71 -7.72
N SER A 190 2.02 13.70 -7.06
CA SER A 190 2.46 15.10 -7.21
C SER A 190 3.85 15.34 -6.63
N LYS A 191 4.20 14.63 -5.56
CA LYS A 191 5.46 14.84 -4.83
C LYS A 191 6.61 13.97 -5.32
N TYR A 192 6.31 12.79 -5.86
CA TYR A 192 7.30 11.76 -6.19
C TYR A 192 7.14 11.18 -7.61
N GLY A 193 6.11 11.57 -8.35
CA GLY A 193 5.85 11.09 -9.71
C GLY A 193 6.73 11.75 -10.78
N THR A 194 8.02 11.87 -10.53
CA THR A 194 8.99 12.37 -11.51
C THR A 194 9.15 11.38 -12.67
N GLY A 195 8.81 11.80 -13.89
CA GLY A 195 9.45 11.34 -15.12
C GLY A 195 9.34 9.87 -15.50
N GLN A 196 8.15 9.24 -15.46
CA GLN A 196 7.94 8.02 -16.26
C GLN A 196 7.92 8.40 -17.76
N GLN A 197 9.11 8.54 -18.32
CA GLN A 197 9.35 8.58 -19.76
C GLN A 197 8.89 7.26 -20.37
N LYS A 198 8.29 7.39 -21.55
CA LYS A 198 7.74 6.35 -22.41
C LYS A 198 8.71 5.16 -22.49
N MET A 199 8.27 3.96 -22.09
CA MET A 199 8.80 2.77 -22.75
C MET A 199 8.15 2.73 -24.12
N THR A 200 8.95 3.12 -25.11
CA THR A 200 8.73 2.98 -26.56
C THR A 200 8.45 1.54 -26.95
#